data_AF-A0A920BHT5-F1
#
_entry.id   AF-A0A920BHT5-F1
#
_cell.length_a   1.000
_cell.length_b   1.000
_cell.length_c   1.000
_cell.angle_alpha   90.00
_cell.angle_beta   90.00
_cell.angle_gamma   90.00
#
_symmetry.space_group_name_H-M   'P 1'
#
loop_
_entity.id
_entity.type
_entity.pdbx_description
1 polymer ?
#
loop_
_entity_poly.entity_id
_entity_poly.type
_entity_poly.pdbx_seq_one_letter_code
_entity_poly.pdbx_strand_id
1 'polypeptide(L)'
;MWQVLACVVKGITVGPSPQWLQNRLIHLGMRPINNVVDISNYVMLELGQPNHTYDLHKIKGSRLGTRRAKVGERLLTLDGLERTLSEIDGVIVDGDDNPVGIAGIMGGASSEISESTTEIIIEVAWWDPPSISRSVKNLNLMSEASMRFRRGADYGINMERALNRVVELLSETCEPEMSKILETNGNLPDTSPVGISNERVNGLLGTSLTSEEMMDLLQSIGFESQEVFSKMRMKTHPQIIFK
;
A
#
# COMPACT_ATOMS: atom_id res chain seq x y z
N MET A 1 -12.80 2.79 3.69
CA MET A 1 -12.53 1.94 2.51
C MET A 1 -11.16 1.32 2.68
N TRP A 2 -10.99 0.07 2.32
CA TRP A 2 -9.70 -0.61 2.40
C TRP A 2 -9.76 -1.89 1.57
N GLN A 3 -8.61 -2.38 1.13
CA GLN A 3 -8.42 -3.68 0.49
C GLN A 3 -7.08 -4.24 0.96
N VAL A 4 -7.01 -5.56 1.18
CA VAL A 4 -5.77 -6.26 1.53
C VAL A 4 -5.59 -7.45 0.59
N LEU A 5 -4.37 -7.56 0.06
CA LEU A 5 -3.81 -8.77 -0.52
C LEU A 5 -2.86 -9.40 0.50
N ALA A 6 -2.92 -10.71 0.64
CA ALA A 6 -1.97 -11.44 1.48
C ALA A 6 -1.60 -12.79 0.88
N CYS A 7 -0.36 -13.21 1.10
CA CYS A 7 0.06 -14.59 0.82
C CYS A 7 0.95 -15.10 1.96
N VAL A 8 1.02 -16.42 2.09
CA VAL A 8 2.02 -17.09 2.92
C VAL A 8 3.22 -17.41 2.05
N VAL A 9 4.42 -17.17 2.57
CA VAL A 9 5.67 -17.58 1.94
C VAL A 9 6.47 -18.42 2.91
N LYS A 10 6.83 -19.64 2.48
CA LYS A 10 7.66 -20.58 3.21
C LYS A 10 9.08 -20.60 2.67
N GLY A 11 10.00 -21.27 3.38
CA GLY A 11 11.39 -21.40 2.92
C GLY A 11 12.21 -20.14 3.16
N ILE A 12 11.83 -19.33 4.16
CA ILE A 12 12.54 -18.12 4.52
C ILE A 12 13.78 -18.47 5.36
N THR A 13 14.91 -17.85 5.02
CA THR A 13 16.12 -17.83 5.85
C THR A 13 16.44 -16.38 6.14
N VAL A 14 16.29 -15.97 7.40
CA VAL A 14 16.58 -14.58 7.80
C VAL A 14 18.08 -14.39 7.97
N GLY A 15 18.61 -13.33 7.37
CA GLY A 15 20.02 -12.99 7.43
C GLY A 15 20.30 -11.59 6.86
N PRO A 16 21.58 -11.22 6.69
CA PRO A 16 21.94 -9.94 6.07
C PRO A 16 21.44 -9.84 4.62
N SER A 17 20.97 -8.67 4.23
CA SER A 17 20.61 -8.36 2.84
C SER A 17 21.82 -8.39 1.90
N PRO A 18 21.63 -8.64 0.59
CA PRO A 18 22.68 -8.45 -0.40
C PRO A 18 23.24 -7.02 -0.35
N GLN A 19 24.54 -6.85 -0.64
CA GLN A 19 25.21 -5.55 -0.48
C GLN A 19 24.56 -4.44 -1.33
N TRP A 20 24.06 -4.77 -2.51
CA TRP A 20 23.39 -3.80 -3.38
C TRP A 20 22.12 -3.23 -2.73
N LEU A 21 21.36 -4.07 -2.02
CA LEU A 21 20.11 -3.72 -1.36
C LEU A 21 20.40 -2.84 -0.13
N GLN A 22 21.38 -3.25 0.69
CA GLN A 22 21.85 -2.46 1.81
C GLN A 22 22.30 -1.06 1.36
N ASN A 23 23.10 -0.99 0.29
CA ASN A 23 23.58 0.28 -0.25
C ASN A 23 22.40 1.16 -0.69
N ARG A 24 21.42 0.63 -1.45
CA ARG A 24 20.27 1.42 -1.88
C ARG A 24 19.46 1.98 -0.70
N LEU A 25 19.21 1.17 0.32
CA LEU A 25 18.50 1.62 1.52
C LEU A 25 19.26 2.74 2.25
N ILE A 26 20.57 2.59 2.44
CA ILE A 26 21.40 3.61 3.08
C ILE A 26 21.34 4.93 2.31
N HIS A 27 21.45 4.90 0.97
CA HIS A 27 21.34 6.11 0.14
C HIS A 27 19.95 6.76 0.21
N LEU A 28 18.92 5.99 0.53
CA LEU A 28 17.55 6.45 0.73
C LEU A 28 17.25 6.80 2.21
N GLY A 29 18.27 6.81 3.07
CA GLY A 29 18.15 7.22 4.47
C GLY A 29 17.63 6.15 5.43
N MET A 30 17.59 4.87 5.00
CA MET A 30 17.17 3.74 5.83
C MET A 30 18.36 2.90 6.27
N ARG A 31 18.37 2.53 7.56
CA ARG A 31 19.34 1.57 8.11
C ARG A 31 18.93 0.14 7.72
N PRO A 32 19.79 -0.65 7.07
CA PRO A 32 19.54 -2.07 6.83
C PRO A 32 19.34 -2.86 8.14
N ILE A 33 18.47 -3.86 8.11
CA ILE A 33 18.09 -4.67 9.27
C ILE A 33 18.36 -6.15 8.98
N ASN A 34 17.60 -6.73 8.06
CA ASN A 34 17.75 -8.10 7.55
C ASN A 34 17.08 -8.18 6.18
N ASN A 35 17.39 -9.23 5.42
CA ASN A 35 16.86 -9.46 4.06
C ASN A 35 15.33 -9.28 3.97
N VAL A 36 14.55 -9.84 4.88
CA VAL A 36 13.08 -9.76 4.82
C VAL A 36 12.57 -8.33 5.01
N VAL A 37 13.03 -7.65 6.07
CA VAL A 37 12.61 -6.27 6.40
C VAL A 37 13.13 -5.26 5.37
N ASP A 38 14.35 -5.46 4.90
CA ASP A 38 14.98 -4.60 3.91
C ASP A 38 14.32 -4.72 2.54
N ILE A 39 13.94 -5.94 2.11
CA ILE A 39 13.16 -6.14 0.89
C ILE A 39 11.81 -5.45 1.01
N SER A 40 11.10 -5.60 2.13
CA SER A 40 9.82 -4.93 2.38
C SER A 40 9.95 -3.40 2.23
N ASN A 41 10.94 -2.81 2.89
CA ASN A 41 11.24 -1.38 2.82
C ASN A 41 11.62 -0.94 1.39
N TYR A 42 12.46 -1.72 0.73
CA TYR A 42 12.94 -1.43 -0.62
C TYR A 42 11.82 -1.46 -1.64
N VAL A 43 10.93 -2.48 -1.61
CA VAL A 43 9.78 -2.55 -2.52
C VAL A 43 8.81 -1.39 -2.29
N MET A 44 8.61 -0.98 -1.04
CA MET A 44 7.84 0.23 -0.73
C MET A 44 8.47 1.51 -1.32
N LEU A 45 9.80 1.60 -1.34
CA LEU A 45 10.52 2.71 -1.96
C LEU A 45 10.50 2.64 -3.50
N GLU A 46 10.63 1.44 -4.07
CA GLU A 46 10.70 1.18 -5.50
C GLU A 46 9.35 1.40 -6.21
N LEU A 47 8.26 0.92 -5.60
CA LEU A 47 6.92 0.92 -6.21
C LEU A 47 5.93 1.87 -5.53
N GLY A 48 6.37 2.60 -4.48
CA GLY A 48 5.51 3.49 -3.71
C GLY A 48 4.43 2.77 -2.90
N GLN A 49 4.41 1.44 -2.88
CA GLN A 49 3.38 0.60 -2.27
C GLN A 49 3.87 0.03 -0.93
N PRO A 50 3.37 0.53 0.22
CA PRO A 50 3.72 -0.06 1.50
C PRO A 50 3.20 -1.50 1.58
N ASN A 51 4.01 -2.32 2.24
CA ASN A 51 3.74 -3.73 2.53
C ASN A 51 4.25 -4.04 3.95
N HIS A 52 3.85 -5.17 4.49
CA HIS A 52 4.33 -5.63 5.80
C HIS A 52 4.55 -7.13 5.80
N THR A 53 5.50 -7.59 6.60
CA THR A 53 5.78 -9.02 6.81
C THR A 53 5.56 -9.40 8.26
N TYR A 54 4.82 -10.48 8.46
CA TYR A 54 4.55 -11.05 9.79
C TYR A 54 5.21 -12.43 9.88
N ASP A 55 5.78 -12.77 11.03
CA ASP A 55 6.19 -14.15 11.31
C ASP A 55 4.93 -15.02 11.47
N LEU A 56 4.72 -15.98 10.56
CA LEU A 56 3.52 -16.81 10.53
C LEU A 56 3.31 -17.58 11.85
N HIS A 57 4.40 -18.03 12.48
CA HIS A 57 4.34 -18.82 13.71
C HIS A 57 3.96 -17.98 14.93
N LYS A 58 4.09 -16.65 14.83
CA LYS A 58 3.67 -15.70 15.88
C LYS A 58 2.21 -15.25 15.71
N ILE A 59 1.60 -15.47 14.56
CA ILE A 59 0.19 -15.12 14.29
C ILE A 59 -0.73 -16.26 14.76
N LYS A 60 -1.55 -16.00 15.79
CA LYS A 60 -2.51 -16.99 16.28
C LYS A 60 -3.51 -17.40 15.20
N GLY A 61 -3.69 -18.71 15.07
CA GLY A 61 -4.56 -19.30 14.05
C GLY A 61 -4.09 -19.08 12.61
N SER A 62 -2.87 -18.58 12.38
CA SER A 62 -2.34 -18.25 11.04
C SER A 62 -3.31 -17.39 10.22
N ARG A 63 -4.03 -16.50 10.90
CA ARG A 63 -5.10 -15.69 10.34
C ARG A 63 -4.87 -14.24 10.70
N LEU A 64 -4.99 -13.37 9.71
CA LEU A 64 -5.07 -11.93 9.91
C LEU A 64 -6.52 -11.46 9.73
N GLY A 65 -6.91 -10.52 10.56
CA GLY A 65 -8.16 -9.77 10.48
C GLY A 65 -7.89 -8.28 10.56
N THR A 66 -8.90 -7.48 10.23
CA THR A 66 -8.84 -6.02 10.33
C THR A 66 -10.09 -5.52 11.06
N ARG A 67 -9.92 -4.56 11.97
CA ARG A 67 -11.04 -3.89 12.64
C ARG A 67 -10.63 -2.52 13.17
N ARG A 68 -11.59 -1.80 13.75
CA ARG A 68 -11.28 -0.65 14.60
C ARG A 68 -10.78 -1.11 15.95
N ALA A 69 -9.89 -0.31 16.55
CA ALA A 69 -9.42 -0.56 17.90
C ALA A 69 -10.56 -0.33 18.91
N LYS A 70 -10.48 -1.00 20.05
CA LYS A 70 -11.33 -0.75 21.21
C LYS A 70 -10.75 0.45 21.98
N VAL A 71 -11.60 1.23 22.67
CA VAL A 71 -11.13 2.37 23.46
C VAL A 71 -10.17 1.90 24.54
N GLY A 72 -8.97 2.47 24.59
CA GLY A 72 -7.95 2.10 25.57
C GLY A 72 -7.21 0.80 25.26
N GLU A 73 -7.42 0.21 24.08
CA GLU A 73 -6.68 -0.97 23.62
C GLU A 73 -5.20 -0.64 23.51
N ARG A 74 -4.32 -1.53 23.99
CA ARG A 74 -2.87 -1.30 24.03
C ARG A 74 -2.16 -2.18 23.01
N LEU A 75 -1.13 -1.63 22.37
CA LEU A 75 -0.27 -2.34 21.43
C LEU A 75 1.17 -1.88 21.57
N LEU A 76 2.10 -2.82 21.76
CA LEU A 76 3.54 -2.56 21.67
C LEU A 76 3.96 -2.56 20.20
N THR A 77 4.43 -1.41 19.71
CA THR A 77 4.88 -1.26 18.32
C THR A 77 6.36 -1.62 18.14
N LEU A 78 6.79 -1.82 16.89
CA LEU A 78 8.16 -2.22 16.52
C LEU A 78 9.26 -1.25 16.98
N ASP A 79 8.91 0.00 17.30
CA ASP A 79 9.82 0.99 17.90
C ASP A 79 10.00 0.80 19.42
N GLY A 80 9.42 -0.26 20.01
CA GLY A 80 9.50 -0.58 21.43
C GLY A 80 8.62 0.29 22.31
N LEU A 81 7.76 1.12 21.73
CA LEU A 81 6.85 1.99 22.48
C LEU A 81 5.45 1.39 22.52
N GLU A 82 4.83 1.48 23.69
CA GLU A 82 3.45 1.05 23.84
C GLU A 82 2.49 2.19 23.51
N ARG A 83 1.48 1.87 22.71
CA ARG A 83 0.48 2.81 22.19
C ARG A 83 -0.87 2.50 22.81
N THR A 84 -1.55 3.54 23.29
CA THR A 84 -2.97 3.44 23.68
C THR A 84 -3.82 3.90 22.50
N LEU A 85 -4.65 3.00 22.01
CA LEU A 85 -5.45 3.16 20.81
C LEU A 85 -6.87 3.63 21.15
N SER A 86 -7.53 4.17 20.13
CA SER A 86 -8.91 4.64 20.20
C SER A 86 -9.70 4.11 19.01
N GLU A 87 -11.03 4.23 19.04
CA GLU A 87 -11.92 3.70 18.00
C GLU A 87 -11.70 4.28 16.58
N ILE A 88 -10.97 5.40 16.46
CA ILE A 88 -10.58 5.96 15.16
C ILE A 88 -9.42 5.19 14.53
N ASP A 89 -8.67 4.42 15.32
CA ASP A 89 -7.49 3.68 14.87
C ASP A 89 -7.89 2.34 14.25
N GLY A 90 -7.30 2.05 13.09
CA GLY A 90 -7.41 0.73 12.46
C GLY A 90 -6.32 -0.20 12.98
N VAL A 91 -6.67 -1.45 13.26
CA VAL A 91 -5.73 -2.47 13.72
C VAL A 91 -5.79 -3.70 12.84
N ILE A 92 -4.63 -4.33 12.67
CA ILE A 92 -4.51 -5.70 12.19
C ILE A 92 -4.53 -6.61 13.43
N VAL A 93 -5.33 -7.67 13.39
CA VAL A 93 -5.49 -8.62 14.49
C VAL A 93 -5.20 -10.04 14.05
N ASP A 94 -4.80 -10.89 14.98
CA ASP A 94 -4.65 -12.32 14.75
C ASP A 94 -6.00 -13.08 14.87
N GLY A 95 -5.95 -14.42 14.78
CA GLY A 95 -7.13 -15.28 14.88
C GLY A 95 -7.83 -15.25 16.24
N ASP A 96 -7.17 -14.79 17.30
CA ASP A 96 -7.72 -14.65 18.66
C ASP A 96 -8.17 -13.20 18.95
N ASP A 97 -8.24 -12.34 17.92
CA ASP A 97 -8.60 -10.91 18.00
C ASP A 97 -7.57 -10.04 18.73
N ASN A 98 -6.32 -10.50 18.88
CA ASN A 98 -5.24 -9.70 19.47
C ASN A 98 -4.63 -8.75 18.42
N PRO A 99 -4.41 -7.46 18.74
CA PRO A 99 -3.71 -6.54 17.85
C PRO A 99 -2.27 -6.98 17.58
N VAL A 100 -1.91 -7.05 16.30
CA VAL A 100 -0.55 -7.35 15.81
C VAL A 100 0.03 -6.20 14.98
N GLY A 101 -0.72 -5.11 14.80
CA GLY A 101 -0.24 -3.92 14.09
C GLY A 101 -1.28 -2.81 14.04
N ILE A 102 -0.81 -1.58 13.82
CA ILE A 102 -1.64 -0.41 13.50
C ILE A 102 -1.71 -0.33 11.98
N ALA A 103 -2.91 -0.53 11.43
CA ALA A 103 -3.16 -0.66 10.00
C ALA A 103 -2.58 0.56 9.24
N GLY A 104 -1.69 0.29 8.28
CA GLY A 104 -1.07 1.31 7.44
C GLY A 104 -0.09 2.25 8.15
N ILE A 105 0.28 2.00 9.41
CA ILE A 105 1.19 2.85 10.16
C ILE A 105 2.41 2.08 10.63
N MET A 106 2.24 1.08 11.49
CA MET A 106 3.37 0.37 12.09
C MET A 106 2.95 -1.02 12.57
N GLY A 107 3.80 -2.02 12.34
CA GLY A 107 3.61 -3.37 12.89
C GLY A 107 3.75 -3.40 14.41
N GLY A 108 3.21 -4.45 15.01
CA GLY A 108 3.38 -4.79 16.42
C GLY A 108 4.64 -5.63 16.64
N ALA A 109 5.24 -5.48 17.81
CA ALA A 109 6.42 -6.26 18.19
C ALA A 109 6.12 -7.76 18.37
N SER A 110 4.86 -8.11 18.65
CA SER A 110 4.42 -9.50 18.88
C SER A 110 4.59 -10.41 17.66
N SER A 111 4.59 -9.85 16.45
CA SER A 111 4.66 -10.57 15.17
C SER A 111 5.90 -10.24 14.35
N GLU A 112 6.89 -9.58 14.95
CA GLU A 112 8.11 -9.13 14.30
C GLU A 112 8.92 -10.31 13.70
N ILE A 113 9.56 -10.05 12.56
CA ILE A 113 10.51 -10.99 11.94
C ILE A 113 11.76 -11.14 12.82
N SER A 114 12.16 -12.37 13.08
CA SER A 114 13.34 -12.72 13.87
C SER A 114 14.27 -13.67 13.12
N GLU A 115 15.48 -13.89 13.63
CA GLU A 115 16.44 -14.83 13.02
C GLU A 115 15.90 -16.26 12.89
N SER A 116 14.93 -16.66 13.73
CA SER A 116 14.28 -17.97 13.68
C SER A 116 13.07 -18.06 12.75
N THR A 117 12.70 -16.97 12.07
CA THR A 117 11.50 -16.94 11.21
C THR A 117 11.76 -17.73 9.92
N THR A 118 10.89 -18.72 9.65
CA THR A 118 11.00 -19.61 8.47
C THR A 118 9.80 -19.51 7.51
N GLU A 119 8.69 -18.97 8.01
CA GLU A 119 7.45 -18.78 7.25
C GLU A 119 6.90 -17.39 7.58
N ILE A 120 6.48 -16.65 6.56
CA ILE A 120 5.96 -15.29 6.72
C ILE A 120 4.60 -15.14 6.06
N ILE A 121 3.82 -14.17 6.54
CA ILE A 121 2.71 -13.58 5.80
C ILE A 121 3.20 -12.27 5.20
N ILE A 122 3.02 -12.08 3.90
CA ILE A 122 3.18 -10.78 3.25
C ILE A 122 1.81 -10.13 3.16
N GLU A 123 1.67 -8.93 3.71
CA GLU A 123 0.49 -8.07 3.57
C GLU A 123 0.82 -6.92 2.61
N VAL A 124 -0.02 -6.74 1.59
CA VAL A 124 -0.05 -5.52 0.78
C VAL A 124 -1.45 -4.95 0.82
N ALA A 125 -1.58 -3.72 1.30
CA ALA A 125 -2.87 -3.13 1.59
C ALA A 125 -3.05 -1.77 0.92
N TRP A 126 -4.30 -1.40 0.70
CA TRP A 126 -4.72 -0.04 0.44
C TRP A 126 -5.61 0.41 1.60
N TRP A 127 -5.25 1.51 2.24
CA TRP A 127 -6.00 2.08 3.36
C TRP A 127 -6.53 3.46 3.00
N ASP A 128 -7.77 3.76 3.41
CA ASP A 128 -8.39 5.07 3.28
C ASP A 128 -7.47 6.21 3.81
N PRO A 129 -6.97 7.11 2.93
CA PRO A 129 -6.01 8.15 3.33
C PRO A 129 -6.49 9.09 4.45
N PRO A 130 -7.77 9.52 4.50
CA PRO A 130 -8.32 10.25 5.63
C PRO A 130 -8.26 9.46 6.95
N SER A 131 -8.52 8.16 6.92
CA SER A 131 -8.42 7.30 8.11
C SER A 131 -6.99 7.19 8.63
N ILE A 132 -6.02 6.96 7.75
CA ILE A 132 -4.60 6.93 8.14
C ILE A 132 -4.17 8.30 8.69
N SER A 133 -4.60 9.40 8.06
CA SER A 133 -4.29 10.76 8.54
C SER A 133 -4.79 11.02 9.96
N ARG A 134 -6.01 10.54 10.30
CA ARG A 134 -6.56 10.65 11.66
C ARG A 134 -5.74 9.84 12.66
N SER A 135 -5.40 8.60 12.35
CA SER A 135 -4.62 7.74 13.24
C SER A 135 -3.20 8.24 13.47
N VAL A 136 -2.51 8.69 12.42
CA VAL A 136 -1.17 9.32 12.53
C VAL A 136 -1.22 10.53 13.45
N LYS A 137 -2.23 11.40 13.30
CA LYS A 137 -2.41 12.58 14.15
C LYS A 137 -2.72 12.20 15.60
N ASN A 138 -3.59 11.21 15.80
CA ASN A 138 -4.01 10.75 17.12
C ASN A 138 -2.85 10.15 17.92
N LEU A 139 -2.06 9.29 17.28
CA LEU A 139 -0.96 8.57 17.91
C LEU A 139 0.36 9.35 17.89
N ASN A 140 0.40 10.50 17.19
CA ASN A 140 1.61 11.25 16.89
C ASN A 140 2.73 10.33 16.33
N LEU A 141 2.35 9.41 15.45
CA LEU A 141 3.22 8.36 14.93
C LEU A 141 3.24 8.41 13.41
N MET A 142 4.35 8.92 12.86
CA MET A 142 4.55 9.02 11.42
C MET A 142 5.64 8.04 10.98
N SER A 143 5.27 7.15 10.07
CA SER A 143 6.18 6.22 9.38
C SER A 143 6.22 6.48 7.88
N GLU A 144 7.25 5.97 7.20
CA GLU A 144 7.38 5.98 5.74
C GLU A 144 6.17 5.34 5.03
N ALA A 145 5.61 4.27 5.60
CA ALA A 145 4.39 3.64 5.13
C ALA A 145 3.19 4.58 5.25
N SER A 146 3.00 5.17 6.44
CA SER A 146 1.87 6.09 6.70
C SER A 146 1.91 7.32 5.80
N MET A 147 3.10 7.84 5.48
CA MET A 147 3.26 9.00 4.60
C MET A 147 2.76 8.72 3.18
N ARG A 148 3.00 7.51 2.66
CA ARG A 148 2.51 7.07 1.35
C ARG A 148 1.00 6.89 1.38
N PHE A 149 0.48 6.15 2.35
CA PHE A 149 -0.96 5.93 2.45
C PHE A 149 -1.75 7.24 2.62
N ARG A 150 -1.25 8.21 3.38
CA ARG A 150 -1.89 9.52 3.53
C ARG A 150 -1.98 10.32 2.22
N ARG A 151 -1.09 10.09 1.27
CA ARG A 151 -1.10 10.74 -0.05
C ARG A 151 -1.91 9.96 -1.10
N GLY A 152 -2.37 8.76 -0.75
CA GLY A 152 -3.00 7.83 -1.67
C GLY A 152 -1.94 6.97 -2.36
N ALA A 153 -1.71 5.77 -1.82
CA ALA A 153 -0.98 4.74 -2.55
C ALA A 153 -1.85 4.21 -3.69
N ASP A 154 -1.23 3.78 -4.78
CA ASP A 154 -1.93 3.13 -5.89
C ASP A 154 -2.62 1.84 -5.41
N TYR A 155 -3.72 1.47 -6.06
CA TYR A 155 -4.50 0.27 -5.76
C TYR A 155 -4.61 -0.63 -6.99
N GLY A 156 -5.18 -1.84 -6.82
CA GLY A 156 -5.32 -2.79 -7.92
C GLY A 156 -3.98 -3.39 -8.33
N ILE A 157 -3.59 -3.25 -9.61
CA ILE A 157 -2.45 -3.97 -10.19
C ILE A 157 -1.12 -3.68 -9.49
N ASN A 158 -0.92 -2.47 -8.94
CA ASN A 158 0.31 -2.13 -8.24
C ASN A 158 0.46 -2.91 -6.92
N MET A 159 -0.65 -3.26 -6.26
CA MET A 159 -0.62 -4.06 -5.02
C MET A 159 -0.12 -5.48 -5.29
N GLU A 160 -0.64 -6.12 -6.34
CA GLU A 160 -0.19 -7.45 -6.75
C GLU A 160 1.26 -7.42 -7.25
N ARG A 161 1.63 -6.39 -8.02
CA ARG A 161 3.02 -6.17 -8.47
C ARG A 161 3.98 -6.05 -7.29
N ALA A 162 3.63 -5.28 -6.25
CA ALA A 162 4.46 -5.13 -5.06
C ALA A 162 4.61 -6.44 -4.28
N LEU A 163 3.53 -7.19 -4.11
CA LEU A 163 3.57 -8.50 -3.45
C LEU A 163 4.51 -9.46 -4.20
N ASN A 164 4.33 -9.59 -5.51
CA ASN A 164 5.18 -10.45 -6.34
C ASN A 164 6.64 -9.99 -6.33
N ARG A 165 6.89 -8.67 -6.31
CA ARG A 165 8.24 -8.10 -6.24
C ARG A 165 8.95 -8.43 -4.92
N VAL A 166 8.23 -8.48 -3.79
CA VAL A 166 8.80 -8.95 -2.52
C VAL A 166 9.27 -10.40 -2.65
N VAL A 167 8.45 -11.29 -3.22
CA VAL A 167 8.78 -12.72 -3.38
C VAL A 167 9.92 -12.93 -4.37
N GLU A 168 9.95 -12.17 -5.47
CA GLU A 168 11.05 -12.16 -6.42
C GLU A 168 12.39 -11.84 -5.73
N LEU A 169 12.44 -10.77 -4.93
CA LEU A 169 13.65 -10.35 -4.24
C LEU A 169 14.04 -11.31 -3.09
N LEU A 170 13.06 -11.94 -2.43
CA LEU A 170 13.34 -12.97 -1.43
C LEU A 170 14.14 -14.13 -2.04
N SER A 171 13.88 -14.45 -3.31
CA SER A 171 14.59 -15.50 -4.05
C SER A 171 16.09 -15.25 -4.24
N GLU A 172 16.59 -14.02 -4.01
CA GLU A 172 18.03 -13.74 -3.99
C GLU A 172 18.71 -14.23 -2.70
N THR A 173 17.95 -14.49 -1.64
CA THR A 173 18.49 -14.78 -0.30
C THR A 173 18.00 -16.10 0.30
N CYS A 174 16.90 -16.65 -0.23
CA CYS A 174 16.32 -17.91 0.21
C CYS A 174 15.59 -18.60 -0.94
N GLU A 175 14.93 -19.73 -0.67
CA GLU A 175 14.14 -20.49 -1.65
C GLU A 175 12.64 -20.34 -1.32
N PRO A 176 12.01 -19.19 -1.62
CA PRO A 176 10.65 -18.90 -1.17
C PRO A 176 9.62 -19.74 -1.93
N GLU A 177 8.71 -20.37 -1.20
CA GLU A 177 7.52 -21.02 -1.75
C GLU A 177 6.27 -20.20 -1.38
N MET A 178 5.68 -19.55 -2.38
CA MET A 178 4.54 -18.65 -2.20
C MET A 178 3.20 -19.37 -2.40
N SER A 179 2.26 -19.16 -1.48
CA SER A 179 0.88 -19.60 -1.61
C SER A 179 0.09 -18.78 -2.63
N LYS A 180 -1.14 -19.22 -2.95
CA LYS A 180 -2.10 -18.34 -3.65
C LYS A 180 -2.29 -17.02 -2.88
N ILE A 181 -2.42 -15.92 -3.61
CA ILE A 181 -2.83 -14.63 -3.05
C ILE A 181 -4.28 -14.73 -2.57
N LEU A 182 -4.50 -14.35 -1.32
CA LEU A 182 -5.80 -14.10 -0.73
C LEU A 182 -6.11 -12.62 -0.83
N GLU A 183 -7.36 -12.31 -1.12
CA GLU A 183 -7.85 -10.96 -1.30
C GLU A 183 -9.12 -10.76 -0.48
N THR A 184 -9.21 -9.63 0.21
CA THR A 184 -10.44 -9.24 0.92
C THR A 184 -11.43 -8.57 -0.02
N ASN A 185 -12.73 -8.76 0.24
CA ASN A 185 -13.80 -8.00 -0.42
C ASN A 185 -13.81 -6.55 0.11
N GLY A 186 -12.89 -5.75 -0.41
CA GLY A 186 -12.70 -4.34 -0.07
C GLY A 186 -13.44 -3.40 -1.02
N ASN A 187 -13.64 -2.16 -0.58
CA ASN A 187 -14.07 -1.07 -1.46
C ASN A 187 -12.86 -0.18 -1.78
N LEU A 188 -12.66 0.10 -3.05
CA LEU A 188 -11.63 1.00 -3.58
C LEU A 188 -12.26 2.32 -4.07
N PRO A 189 -11.45 3.36 -4.31
CA PRO A 189 -11.94 4.59 -4.95
C PRO A 189 -12.61 4.32 -6.30
N ASP A 190 -13.53 5.21 -6.66
CA ASP A 190 -14.24 5.16 -7.94
C ASP A 190 -13.27 5.43 -9.11
N THR A 191 -13.31 4.56 -10.11
CA THR A 191 -12.56 4.69 -11.37
C THR A 191 -13.48 5.04 -12.54
N SER A 192 -14.66 5.59 -12.23
CA SER A 192 -15.59 6.05 -13.24
C SER A 192 -14.96 7.15 -14.08
N PRO A 193 -15.12 7.09 -15.41
CA PRO A 193 -14.44 8.04 -16.24
C PRO A 193 -14.91 9.50 -16.04
N VAL A 194 -13.98 10.45 -16.14
CA VAL A 194 -14.28 11.88 -15.94
C VAL A 194 -14.44 12.59 -17.28
N GLY A 195 -15.58 13.25 -17.47
CA GLY A 195 -15.85 14.07 -18.66
C GLY A 195 -15.28 15.49 -18.53
N ILE A 196 -14.45 15.90 -19.49
CA ILE A 196 -13.92 17.26 -19.60
C ILE A 196 -14.33 17.91 -20.93
N SER A 197 -14.40 19.24 -20.95
CA SER A 197 -14.70 20.04 -22.15
C SER A 197 -13.48 20.84 -22.57
N ASN A 198 -13.10 20.73 -23.84
CA ASN A 198 -11.94 21.46 -24.39
C ASN A 198 -12.07 22.97 -24.21
N GLU A 199 -13.28 23.52 -24.43
CA GLU A 199 -13.56 24.95 -24.26
C GLU A 199 -13.33 25.38 -22.81
N ARG A 200 -13.76 24.56 -21.84
CA ARG A 200 -13.55 24.84 -20.42
C ARG A 200 -12.06 24.80 -20.05
N VAL A 201 -11.32 23.81 -20.55
CA VAL A 201 -9.87 23.69 -20.30
C VAL A 201 -9.13 24.90 -20.87
N ASN A 202 -9.36 25.21 -22.14
CA ASN A 202 -8.74 26.37 -22.81
C ASN A 202 -9.12 27.70 -22.14
N GLY A 203 -10.39 27.85 -21.73
CA GLY A 203 -10.85 29.05 -21.02
C GLY A 203 -10.21 29.23 -19.63
N LEU A 204 -9.91 28.14 -18.92
CA LEU A 204 -9.25 28.20 -17.61
C LEU A 204 -7.75 28.46 -17.73
N LEU A 205 -7.09 27.88 -18.73
CA LEU A 205 -5.63 27.95 -18.90
C LEU A 205 -5.17 29.13 -19.78
N GLY A 206 -6.08 29.75 -20.55
CA GLY A 206 -5.73 30.77 -21.54
C GLY A 206 -5.01 30.19 -22.76
N THR A 207 -5.30 28.93 -23.10
CA THR A 207 -4.66 28.18 -24.19
C THR A 207 -5.59 27.98 -25.38
N SER A 208 -5.07 27.41 -26.46
CA SER A 208 -5.84 27.03 -27.65
C SER A 208 -5.52 25.59 -28.09
N LEU A 209 -5.46 24.68 -27.11
CA LEU A 209 -5.16 23.26 -27.34
C LEU A 209 -6.33 22.61 -28.10
N THR A 210 -5.98 21.80 -29.09
CA THR A 210 -6.90 20.91 -29.82
C THR A 210 -7.29 19.70 -28.97
N SER A 211 -8.33 18.95 -29.36
CA SER A 211 -8.68 17.69 -28.69
C SER A 211 -7.51 16.71 -28.69
N GLU A 212 -6.82 16.60 -29.82
CA GLU A 212 -5.71 15.67 -30.03
C GLU A 212 -4.56 15.97 -29.07
N GLU A 213 -4.12 17.24 -29.00
CA GLU A 213 -3.08 17.66 -28.06
C GLU A 213 -3.47 17.40 -26.60
N MET A 214 -4.73 17.62 -26.23
CA MET A 214 -5.20 17.32 -24.87
C MET A 214 -5.19 15.81 -24.57
N MET A 215 -5.61 14.98 -25.52
CA MET A 215 -5.59 13.52 -25.39
C MET A 215 -4.17 13.00 -25.29
N ASP A 216 -3.26 13.47 -26.14
CA ASP A 216 -1.83 13.09 -26.11
C ASP A 216 -1.18 13.44 -24.77
N LEU A 217 -1.47 14.63 -24.23
CA LEU A 217 -0.98 15.04 -22.92
C LEU A 217 -1.51 14.14 -21.80
N LEU A 218 -2.79 13.78 -21.81
CA LEU A 218 -3.38 12.87 -20.81
C LEU A 218 -2.81 11.45 -20.93
N GLN A 219 -2.66 10.94 -22.15
CA GLN A 219 -2.06 9.63 -22.40
C GLN A 219 -0.60 9.57 -21.97
N SER A 220 0.16 10.65 -22.14
CA SER A 220 1.57 10.71 -21.72
C SER A 220 1.77 10.51 -20.21
N ILE A 221 0.74 10.77 -19.40
CA ILE A 221 0.75 10.56 -17.95
C ILE A 221 -0.11 9.36 -17.52
N GLY A 222 -0.49 8.49 -18.46
CA GLY A 222 -1.10 7.19 -18.19
C GLY A 222 -2.64 7.15 -18.18
N PHE A 223 -3.33 8.22 -18.57
CA PHE A 223 -4.78 8.18 -18.72
C PHE A 223 -5.18 7.64 -20.09
N GLU A 224 -6.11 6.68 -20.11
CA GLU A 224 -6.81 6.35 -21.34
C GLU A 224 -7.80 7.47 -21.65
N SER A 225 -7.89 7.93 -22.90
CA SER A 225 -8.76 9.05 -23.27
C SER A 225 -9.56 8.74 -24.53
N GLN A 226 -10.85 9.06 -24.54
CA GLN A 226 -11.69 8.94 -25.74
C GLN A 226 -12.53 10.20 -25.97
N GLU A 227 -12.74 10.56 -27.24
CA GLU A 227 -13.73 11.58 -27.61
C GLU A 227 -15.15 11.03 -27.49
N VAL A 228 -16.03 11.81 -26.87
CA VAL A 228 -17.44 11.51 -26.71
C VAL A 228 -18.28 12.67 -27.22
N PHE A 229 -19.14 12.38 -28.18
CA PHE A 229 -20.10 13.33 -28.72
C PHE A 229 -21.42 13.23 -27.94
N SER A 230 -21.70 14.23 -27.10
CA SER A 230 -23.00 14.32 -26.41
C SER A 230 -24.14 14.55 -27.41
N LYS A 231 -25.15 13.66 -27.41
CA LYS A 231 -26.38 13.76 -28.23
C LYS A 231 -27.48 14.65 -27.63
N MET A 232 -27.28 15.27 -26.46
CA MET A 232 -28.36 16.00 -25.76
C MET A 232 -28.08 17.50 -25.71
N ARG A 233 -28.89 18.24 -26.48
CA ARG A 233 -28.84 19.66 -26.86
C ARG A 233 -27.96 19.96 -28.09
N MET A 234 -28.58 20.54 -29.11
CA MET A 234 -27.94 21.07 -30.31
C MET A 234 -26.84 22.07 -29.93
N LYS A 235 -25.63 21.55 -29.75
CA LYS A 235 -24.30 22.16 -29.84
C LYS A 235 -23.33 21.02 -29.50
N THR A 236 -22.85 20.32 -30.52
CA THR A 236 -21.88 19.25 -30.42
C THR A 236 -20.54 19.84 -29.94
N HIS A 237 -20.24 19.69 -28.66
CA HIS A 237 -18.90 19.94 -28.14
C HIS A 237 -18.26 18.58 -27.81
N PRO A 238 -17.06 18.28 -28.33
CA PRO A 238 -16.34 17.07 -27.96
C PRO A 238 -16.05 17.09 -26.46
N GLN A 239 -16.36 15.99 -25.79
CA GLN A 239 -15.95 15.72 -24.43
C GLN A 239 -14.86 14.67 -24.45
N ILE A 240 -13.79 14.87 -23.68
CA ILE A 240 -12.81 13.81 -23.45
C ILE A 240 -13.22 13.09 -22.18
N ILE A 241 -13.29 11.77 -22.25
CA ILE A 241 -13.53 10.90 -21.10
C ILE A 241 -12.22 10.14 -20.80
N PHE A 242 -11.77 10.14 -19.54
CA PHE A 242 -10.59 9.38 -19.14
C PHE A 242 -10.79 8.48 -17.91
N LYS A 243 -10.08 7.35 -17.86
CA LYS A 243 -10.09 6.35 -16.79
C LYS A 243 -8.68 6.13 -16.22
#